data_AF-A0A850HP62-F1
#
_entry.id   AF-A0A850HP62-F1
#
_cell.length_a   1.000
_cell.length_b   1.000
_cell.length_c   1.000
_cell.angle_alpha   90.00
_cell.angle_beta   90.00
_cell.angle_gamma   90.00
#
_symmetry.space_group_name_H-M   'P 1'
#
loop_
_entity.id
_entity.type
_entity.pdbx_description
1 polymer ?
#
loop_
_entity_poly.entity_id
_entity_poly.type
_entity_poly.pdbx_seq_one_letter_code
_entity_poly.pdbx_strand_id
1 'polypeptide(L)'
;MKQDTFSKRFRLLKQLGKQLGSSPTVDFFFPAKVGALSAASSPPDSNTWVAYAQSALRANSISSDPHLQRAFTELKLNPEDPRQWRELASQMAYVLFPHVDRGGRPAEWNSKRYCELLKEVHDAKKRQDISGDEEACAFVAKKSNRAYFNKAGRDGLKKALQKARSPKHNGTIRDLLRTIEPRMKRRYEEAGAPWTPEIEERLAALLAARIGAL
;
A
#
# COMPACT_ATOMS: atom_id res chain seq x y z
N MET A 1 -15.19 -19.29 0.61
CA MET A 1 -13.83 -19.11 1.17
C MET A 1 -12.80 -19.08 0.05
N LYS A 2 -12.32 -17.90 -0.37
CA LYS A 2 -11.30 -17.73 -1.45
C LYS A 2 -10.30 -16.61 -1.09
N GLN A 3 -9.67 -16.68 0.08
CA GLN A 3 -8.70 -15.66 0.55
C GLN A 3 -7.27 -16.19 0.78
N ASP A 4 -6.96 -17.42 0.38
CA ASP A 4 -5.70 -18.08 0.75
C ASP A 4 -4.65 -18.18 -0.38
N THR A 5 -4.89 -17.56 -1.54
CA THR A 5 -3.97 -17.62 -2.69
C THR A 5 -2.92 -16.50 -2.67
N PHE A 6 -3.28 -15.30 -2.19
CA PHE A 6 -2.39 -14.13 -2.21
C PHE A 6 -1.28 -14.24 -1.16
N SER A 7 -1.61 -14.68 0.06
CA SER A 7 -0.63 -14.83 1.15
C SER A 7 0.40 -15.92 0.85
N LYS A 8 0.00 -16.99 0.14
CA LYS A 8 0.90 -18.05 -0.32
C LYS A 8 1.84 -17.55 -1.42
N ARG A 9 1.31 -16.85 -2.44
CA ARG A 9 2.11 -16.24 -3.53
C ARG A 9 3.13 -15.23 -3.00
N PHE A 10 2.74 -14.40 -2.03
CA PHE A 10 3.64 -13.43 -1.42
C PHE A 10 4.78 -14.08 -0.62
N ARG A 11 4.51 -15.17 0.12
CA ARG A 11 5.56 -15.93 0.82
C ARG A 11 6.53 -16.61 -0.15
N LEU A 12 6.01 -17.17 -1.25
CA LEU A 12 6.82 -17.81 -2.29
C LEU A 12 7.72 -16.80 -3.00
N LEU A 13 7.20 -15.64 -3.41
CA LEU A 13 7.99 -14.56 -3.99
C LEU A 13 9.10 -14.06 -3.05
N LYS A 14 8.81 -13.98 -1.75
CA LYS A 14 9.81 -13.60 -0.73
C LYS A 14 10.88 -14.68 -0.51
N GLN A 15 10.55 -15.95 -0.68
CA GLN A 15 11.51 -17.06 -0.68
C GLN A 15 12.36 -17.09 -1.94
N LEU A 16 11.78 -16.89 -3.12
CA LEU A 16 12.51 -16.80 -4.39
C LEU A 16 13.48 -15.62 -4.40
N GLY A 17 13.07 -14.44 -3.90
CA GLY A 17 13.96 -13.29 -3.76
C GLY A 17 15.15 -13.55 -2.82
N LYS A 18 14.96 -14.37 -1.77
CA LYS A 18 16.05 -14.81 -0.89
C LYS A 18 16.99 -15.81 -1.57
N GLN A 19 16.46 -16.75 -2.37
CA GLN A 19 17.28 -17.72 -3.10
C GLN A 19 18.10 -17.08 -4.23
N LEU A 20 17.55 -16.10 -4.93
CA LEU A 20 18.27 -15.30 -5.93
C LEU A 20 19.34 -14.40 -5.28
N GLY A 21 19.12 -13.94 -4.05
CA GLY A 21 20.08 -13.14 -3.28
C GLY A 21 21.15 -13.94 -2.54
N SER A 22 21.18 -15.28 -2.64
CA SER A 22 22.17 -16.15 -1.97
C SER A 22 23.07 -16.93 -2.93
N SER A 23 23.17 -16.50 -4.19
CA SER A 23 24.27 -16.93 -5.07
C SER A 23 25.60 -16.32 -4.55
N PRO A 24 26.67 -17.10 -4.40
CA PRO A 24 27.98 -16.55 -4.05
C PRO A 24 28.42 -15.65 -5.19
N THR A 25 28.66 -14.37 -4.87
CA THR A 25 29.49 -13.42 -5.62
C THR A 25 29.66 -13.77 -7.11
N VAL A 26 28.68 -13.36 -7.91
CA VAL A 26 29.02 -12.97 -9.28
C VAL A 26 29.83 -11.69 -9.10
N ASP A 27 31.15 -11.80 -9.17
CA ASP A 27 32.02 -10.66 -9.35
C ASP A 27 31.48 -9.89 -10.55
N PHE A 28 30.77 -8.81 -10.27
CA PHE A 28 30.56 -7.76 -11.24
C PHE A 28 31.94 -7.20 -11.52
N PHE A 29 32.60 -7.82 -12.51
CA PHE A 29 33.75 -7.26 -13.20
C PHE A 29 33.26 -5.97 -13.85
N PHE A 30 33.24 -4.89 -13.08
CA PHE A 30 33.28 -3.55 -13.64
C PHE A 30 34.70 -3.40 -14.18
N PRO A 31 34.93 -3.36 -15.50
CA PRO A 31 36.24 -2.96 -15.98
C PRO A 31 36.42 -1.48 -15.64
N ALA A 32 37.15 -1.24 -14.55
CA ALA A 32 37.77 0.03 -14.25
C ALA A 32 38.83 0.30 -15.32
N LYS A 33 38.46 1.03 -16.37
CA LYS A 33 39.26 1.95 -17.19
C LYS A 33 38.53 2.17 -18.52
N VAL A 34 37.74 3.23 -18.61
CA VAL A 34 37.38 3.81 -19.89
C VAL A 34 38.54 4.73 -20.30
N GLY A 35 39.61 4.10 -20.77
CA GLY A 35 40.63 4.76 -21.58
C GLY A 35 40.05 4.96 -22.98
N ALA A 36 40.24 6.16 -23.51
CA ALA A 36 39.69 6.65 -24.76
C ALA A 36 39.73 5.64 -25.93
N LEU A 37 38.58 5.40 -26.55
CA LEU A 37 38.48 5.16 -27.98
C LEU A 37 37.35 6.02 -28.55
N SER A 38 37.74 6.78 -29.55
CA SER A 38 36.98 7.76 -30.30
C SER A 38 36.03 7.09 -31.31
N ALA A 39 34.95 7.83 -31.58
CA ALA A 39 34.20 7.88 -32.83
C ALA A 39 33.17 6.78 -33.17
N ALA A 40 31.94 7.28 -33.37
CA ALA A 40 30.90 6.80 -34.27
C ALA A 40 30.17 5.49 -33.93
N SER A 41 29.13 5.61 -33.11
CA SER A 41 27.91 4.82 -33.35
C SER A 41 26.70 5.71 -33.07
N SER A 42 25.95 6.05 -34.12
CA SER A 42 24.59 6.57 -33.97
C SER A 42 23.82 5.69 -32.98
N PRO A 43 22.88 6.25 -32.20
CA PRO A 43 22.02 5.43 -31.35
C PRO A 43 21.39 4.34 -32.22
N PRO A 44 21.45 3.05 -31.81
CA PRO A 44 20.91 1.96 -32.59
C PRO A 44 19.47 2.28 -32.98
N ASP A 45 19.16 2.16 -34.26
CA ASP A 45 17.82 2.38 -34.77
C ASP A 45 16.82 1.44 -34.06
N SER A 46 15.53 1.78 -34.08
CA SER A 46 14.50 0.95 -33.43
C SER A 46 14.55 -0.52 -33.88
N ASN A 47 15.04 -0.78 -35.10
CA ASN A 47 15.14 -2.13 -35.65
C ASN A 47 16.31 -2.94 -35.07
N THR A 48 17.45 -2.32 -34.76
CA THR A 48 18.55 -3.01 -34.06
C THR A 48 18.15 -3.40 -32.65
N TRP A 49 17.39 -2.57 -31.92
CA TRP A 49 16.86 -2.95 -30.60
C TRP A 49 15.93 -4.16 -30.65
N VAL A 50 15.05 -4.22 -31.66
CA VAL A 50 14.15 -5.37 -31.86
C VAL A 50 14.96 -6.62 -32.21
N ALA A 51 15.98 -6.50 -33.06
CA ALA A 51 16.86 -7.61 -33.42
C ALA A 51 17.66 -8.14 -32.21
N TYR A 52 18.19 -7.25 -31.36
CA TYR A 52 18.86 -7.63 -30.12
C TYR A 52 17.90 -8.29 -29.12
N ALA A 53 16.70 -7.74 -28.95
CA ALA A 53 15.68 -8.34 -28.08
C ALA A 53 15.27 -9.73 -28.56
N GLN A 54 15.06 -9.91 -29.87
CA GLN A 54 14.76 -11.22 -30.47
C GLN A 54 15.95 -12.19 -30.38
N SER A 55 17.18 -11.70 -30.55
CA SER A 55 18.38 -12.52 -30.39
C SER A 55 18.59 -12.94 -28.93
N ALA A 56 18.31 -12.08 -27.96
CA ALA A 56 18.37 -12.40 -26.54
C ALA A 56 17.28 -13.40 -26.13
N LEU A 57 16.06 -13.28 -26.68
CA LEU A 57 14.98 -14.25 -26.49
C LEU A 57 15.31 -15.62 -27.10
N ARG A 58 16.05 -15.66 -28.22
CA ARG A 58 16.50 -16.90 -28.86
C ARG A 58 17.74 -17.52 -28.19
N ALA A 59 18.66 -16.69 -27.69
CA ALA A 59 19.89 -17.13 -27.03
C ALA A 59 19.64 -17.63 -25.60
N ASN A 60 18.66 -17.05 -24.90
CA ASN A 60 18.17 -17.52 -23.61
C ASN A 60 16.87 -18.28 -23.83
N SER A 61 16.96 -19.51 -24.36
CA SER A 61 15.86 -20.44 -24.19
C SER A 61 15.60 -20.53 -22.68
N ILE A 62 14.41 -20.14 -22.23
CA ILE A 62 14.06 -20.15 -20.79
C ILE A 62 14.32 -21.53 -20.16
N SER A 63 14.39 -22.59 -20.97
CA SER A 63 14.89 -23.92 -20.63
C SER A 63 16.28 -24.01 -20.01
N SER A 64 17.15 -23.01 -20.17
CA SER A 64 18.51 -23.05 -19.60
C SER A 64 18.62 -22.37 -18.22
N ASP A 65 17.64 -21.56 -17.80
CA ASP A 65 17.65 -20.91 -16.49
C ASP A 65 16.58 -21.53 -15.56
N PRO A 66 16.97 -22.43 -14.65
CA PRO A 66 16.03 -23.13 -13.77
C PRO A 66 15.33 -22.18 -12.78
N HIS A 67 15.94 -21.04 -12.43
CA HIS A 67 15.32 -20.08 -11.53
C HIS A 67 14.23 -19.28 -12.24
N LEU A 68 14.48 -18.92 -13.49
CA LEU A 68 13.51 -18.22 -14.32
C LEU A 68 12.32 -19.13 -14.65
N GLN A 69 12.56 -20.40 -15.03
CA GLN A 69 11.51 -21.39 -15.21
C GLN A 69 10.64 -21.55 -13.95
N ARG A 70 11.28 -21.62 -12.79
CA ARG A 70 10.57 -21.74 -11.52
C ARG A 70 9.71 -20.51 -11.23
N ALA A 71 10.22 -19.31 -11.49
CA ALA A 71 9.44 -18.08 -11.33
C ALA A 71 8.21 -18.03 -12.24
N PHE A 72 8.37 -18.38 -13.53
CA PHE A 72 7.25 -18.49 -14.47
C PHE A 72 6.23 -19.56 -14.03
N THR A 73 6.71 -20.73 -13.58
CA THR A 73 5.85 -21.83 -13.10
C THR A 73 5.06 -21.43 -11.85
N GLU A 74 5.73 -20.85 -10.84
CA GLU A 74 5.10 -20.45 -9.58
C GLU A 74 4.08 -19.32 -9.78
N LEU A 75 4.35 -18.39 -10.71
CA LEU A 75 3.44 -17.30 -11.07
C LEU A 75 2.39 -17.68 -12.11
N LYS A 76 2.47 -18.90 -12.67
CA LYS A 76 1.61 -19.41 -13.76
C LYS A 76 1.65 -18.49 -14.98
N LEU A 77 2.83 -18.01 -15.31
CA LEU A 77 3.09 -17.17 -16.48
C LEU A 77 3.64 -18.01 -17.62
N ASN A 78 3.32 -17.64 -18.85
CA ASN A 78 3.83 -18.25 -20.07
C ASN A 78 5.15 -17.58 -20.47
N PRO A 79 6.28 -18.31 -20.44
CA PRO A 79 7.57 -17.80 -20.86
C PRO A 79 7.63 -17.41 -22.35
N GLU A 80 6.79 -18.00 -23.20
CA GLU A 80 6.74 -17.71 -24.64
C GLU A 80 5.95 -16.44 -24.98
N ASP A 81 5.25 -15.82 -24.01
CA ASP A 81 4.46 -14.61 -24.21
C ASP A 81 5.24 -13.36 -23.74
N PRO A 82 5.69 -12.47 -24.65
CA PRO A 82 6.44 -11.26 -24.31
C PRO A 82 5.72 -10.32 -23.33
N ARG A 83 4.38 -10.35 -23.27
CA ARG A 83 3.61 -9.52 -22.32
C ARG A 83 3.78 -10.00 -20.89
N GLN A 84 3.95 -11.31 -20.69
CA GLN A 84 4.05 -11.92 -19.38
C GLN A 84 5.45 -11.77 -18.77
N TRP A 85 6.46 -11.47 -19.58
CA TRP A 85 7.75 -10.98 -19.10
C TRP A 85 7.64 -9.63 -18.41
N ARG A 86 6.81 -8.72 -18.93
CA ARG A 86 6.55 -7.43 -18.29
C ARG A 86 5.84 -7.62 -16.95
N GLU A 87 4.92 -8.58 -16.89
CA GLU A 87 4.23 -8.95 -15.65
C GLU A 87 5.20 -9.53 -14.62
N LEU A 88 6.07 -10.47 -15.01
CA LEU A 88 7.11 -11.01 -14.16
C LEU A 88 8.05 -9.91 -13.63
N ALA A 89 8.55 -9.04 -14.52
CA ALA A 89 9.42 -7.93 -14.15
C ALA A 89 8.72 -6.95 -13.21
N SER A 90 7.44 -6.65 -13.43
CA SER A 90 6.65 -5.79 -12.55
C SER A 90 6.48 -6.41 -11.15
N GLN A 91 6.17 -7.70 -11.07
CA GLN A 91 6.04 -8.40 -9.79
C GLN A 91 7.37 -8.52 -9.05
N MET A 92 8.47 -8.81 -9.76
CA MET A 92 9.82 -8.80 -9.18
C MET A 92 10.18 -7.40 -8.68
N ALA A 93 9.91 -6.35 -9.45
CA ALA A 93 10.16 -4.98 -9.04
C ALA A 93 9.37 -4.60 -7.78
N TYR A 94 8.11 -5.01 -7.67
CA TYR A 94 7.29 -4.78 -6.48
C TYR A 94 7.86 -5.46 -5.22
N VAL A 95 8.49 -6.63 -5.38
CA VAL A 95 9.06 -7.41 -4.26
C VAL A 95 10.46 -6.93 -3.87
N LEU A 96 11.31 -6.64 -4.86
CA LEU A 96 12.71 -6.23 -4.65
C LEU A 96 12.85 -4.74 -4.34
N PHE A 97 12.00 -3.92 -4.95
CA PHE A 97 11.89 -2.49 -4.72
C PHE A 97 10.48 -2.18 -4.20
N PRO A 98 10.11 -2.71 -3.02
CA PRO A 98 8.86 -2.31 -2.41
C PRO A 98 8.87 -0.79 -2.34
N HIS A 99 7.76 -0.16 -2.73
CA HIS A 99 7.58 1.26 -2.53
C HIS A 99 7.45 1.47 -1.01
N VAL A 100 8.60 1.47 -0.34
CA VAL A 100 8.70 1.87 1.05
C VAL A 100 8.70 3.38 0.96
N ASP A 101 7.56 3.99 1.29
CA ASP A 101 7.52 5.41 1.65
C ASP A 101 8.71 5.64 2.60
N ARG A 102 9.71 6.39 2.13
CA ARG A 102 11.01 6.49 2.80
C ARG A 102 10.79 6.92 4.24
N GLY A 103 11.43 6.18 5.14
CA GLY A 103 11.05 6.08 6.53
C GLY A 103 11.36 7.33 7.35
N GLY A 104 10.38 7.72 8.16
CA GLY A 104 10.61 8.27 9.50
C GLY A 104 10.11 7.25 10.53
N ARG A 105 10.37 7.49 11.83
CA ARG A 105 9.70 6.75 12.90
C ARG A 105 8.19 6.72 12.58
N PRO A 106 7.53 5.54 12.52
CA PRO A 106 6.11 5.48 12.20
C PRO A 106 5.38 6.47 13.08
N ALA A 107 4.61 7.38 12.46
CA ALA A 107 3.83 8.36 13.21
C ALA A 107 3.05 7.60 14.29
N GLU A 108 3.15 8.08 15.53
CA GLU A 108 2.48 7.43 16.67
C GLU A 108 0.97 7.33 16.45
N TRP A 109 0.43 8.17 15.57
CA TRP A 109 -0.93 8.13 15.08
C TRP A 109 -0.95 7.98 13.56
N ASN A 110 -1.59 6.92 13.07
CA ASN A 110 -1.87 6.68 11.65
C ASN A 110 -3.37 6.38 11.45
N SER A 111 -3.83 6.31 10.20
CA SER A 111 -5.26 6.08 9.88
C SER A 111 -5.83 4.85 10.59
N LYS A 112 -5.06 3.76 10.66
CA LYS A 112 -5.47 2.54 11.38
C LYS A 112 -5.72 2.82 12.86
N ARG A 113 -4.78 3.47 13.55
CA ARG A 113 -4.92 3.83 14.97
C ARG A 113 -6.05 4.82 15.22
N TYR A 114 -6.32 5.71 14.27
CA TYR A 114 -7.48 6.61 14.34
C TYR A 114 -8.81 5.84 14.24
N CYS A 115 -8.92 4.88 13.31
CA CYS A 115 -10.10 4.01 13.22
C CYS A 115 -10.28 3.16 14.49
N GLU A 116 -9.20 2.61 15.02
CA GLU A 116 -9.23 1.86 16.29
C GLU A 116 -9.70 2.74 17.45
N LEU A 117 -9.24 4.00 17.51
CA LEU A 117 -9.67 4.95 18.53
C LEU A 117 -11.17 5.27 18.41
N LEU A 118 -11.67 5.49 17.19
CA LEU A 118 -13.10 5.73 16.95
C LEU A 118 -13.94 4.54 17.46
N LYS A 119 -13.48 3.31 17.18
CA LYS A 119 -14.13 2.09 17.63
C LYS A 119 -14.12 1.94 19.16
N GLU A 120 -12.96 2.11 19.79
CA GLU A 120 -12.81 1.92 21.23
C GLU A 120 -13.56 2.98 22.03
N VAL A 121 -13.61 4.22 21.54
CA VAL A 121 -14.44 5.27 22.13
C VAL A 121 -15.93 4.95 21.96
N HIS A 122 -16.36 4.50 20.78
CA HIS A 122 -17.74 4.09 20.56
C HIS A 122 -18.15 2.91 21.46
N ASP A 123 -17.31 1.88 21.56
CA ASP A 123 -17.53 0.73 22.43
C ASP A 123 -17.55 1.12 23.90
N ALA A 124 -16.66 2.02 24.34
CA ALA A 124 -16.67 2.56 25.69
C ALA A 124 -17.98 3.29 25.99
N LYS A 125 -18.43 4.18 25.09
CA LYS A 125 -19.71 4.88 25.21
C LYS A 125 -20.88 3.91 25.34
N LYS A 126 -20.93 2.90 24.48
CA LYS A 126 -22.02 1.91 24.48
C LYS A 126 -22.02 1.02 25.72
N ARG A 127 -20.85 0.54 26.16
CA ARG A 127 -20.74 -0.40 27.30
C ARG A 127 -20.87 0.26 28.66
N GLN A 128 -20.57 1.54 28.76
CA GLN A 128 -20.57 2.28 30.03
C GLN A 128 -21.66 3.36 30.08
N ASP A 129 -22.52 3.43 29.06
CA ASP A 129 -23.54 4.46 28.89
C ASP A 129 -22.98 5.89 29.03
N ILE A 130 -21.79 6.10 28.46
CA ILE A 130 -21.10 7.40 28.52
C ILE A 130 -21.54 8.26 27.35
N SER A 131 -22.07 9.45 27.64
CA SER A 131 -22.42 10.44 26.62
C SER A 131 -21.20 11.26 26.15
N GLY A 132 -20.34 11.65 27.09
CA GLY A 132 -19.20 12.54 26.85
C GLY A 132 -17.99 11.90 26.18
N ASP A 133 -17.40 12.58 25.19
CA ASP A 133 -16.11 12.17 24.60
C ASP A 133 -14.99 12.15 25.65
N GLU A 134 -15.08 13.04 26.64
CA GLU A 134 -14.07 13.22 27.67
C GLU A 134 -13.99 12.03 28.64
N GLU A 135 -15.15 11.59 29.13
CA GLU A 135 -15.30 10.42 29.98
C GLU A 135 -14.95 9.14 29.22
N ALA A 136 -15.36 9.04 27.94
CA ALA A 136 -15.02 7.90 27.10
C ALA A 136 -13.50 7.81 26.85
N CYS A 137 -12.83 8.94 26.59
CA CYS A 137 -11.36 8.96 26.45
C CYS A 137 -10.65 8.62 27.76
N ALA A 138 -11.17 9.07 28.91
CA ALA A 138 -10.63 8.69 30.22
C ALA A 138 -10.76 7.19 30.47
N PHE A 139 -11.93 6.61 30.14
CA PHE A 139 -12.17 5.17 30.24
C PHE A 139 -11.21 4.38 29.34
N VAL A 140 -11.08 4.77 28.07
CA VAL A 140 -10.18 4.10 27.11
C VAL A 140 -8.72 4.20 27.57
N ALA A 141 -8.26 5.35 28.04
CA ALA A 141 -6.89 5.53 28.55
C ALA A 141 -6.57 4.65 29.77
N LYS A 142 -7.58 4.29 30.56
CA LYS A 142 -7.42 3.49 31.78
C LYS A 142 -7.61 1.99 31.56
N LYS A 143 -8.51 1.62 30.65
CA LYS A 143 -8.96 0.22 30.47
C LYS A 143 -8.46 -0.44 29.19
N SER A 144 -7.87 0.30 28.26
CA SER A 144 -7.37 -0.31 27.02
C SER A 144 -6.08 -1.10 27.27
N ASN A 145 -5.99 -2.27 26.61
CA ASN A 145 -4.77 -3.07 26.58
C ASN A 145 -3.74 -2.54 25.56
N ARG A 146 -4.06 -1.46 24.84
CA ARG A 146 -3.21 -0.88 23.81
C ARG A 146 -2.27 0.16 24.42
N ALA A 147 -0.97 -0.14 24.46
CA ALA A 147 0.05 0.71 25.08
C ALA A 147 0.07 2.16 24.58
N TYR A 148 -0.25 2.40 23.29
CA TYR A 148 -0.28 3.74 22.71
C TYR A 148 -1.47 4.58 23.14
N PHE A 149 -2.57 3.98 23.60
CA PHE A 149 -3.68 4.73 24.20
C PHE A 149 -3.34 5.15 25.63
N ASN A 150 -2.74 4.24 26.40
CA ASN A 150 -2.34 4.51 27.77
C ASN A 150 -1.25 5.59 27.82
N LYS A 151 -0.28 5.52 26.89
CA LYS A 151 0.78 6.52 26.73
C LYS A 151 0.25 7.90 26.33
N ALA A 152 -0.78 7.97 25.50
CA ALA A 152 -1.39 9.24 25.11
C ALA A 152 -2.15 9.90 26.26
N GLY A 153 -2.71 9.10 27.18
CA GLY A 153 -3.52 9.58 28.29
C GLY A 153 -4.82 10.25 27.83
N ARG A 154 -5.63 10.74 28.78
CA ARG A 154 -6.94 11.35 28.49
C ARG A 154 -6.85 12.49 27.48
N ASP A 155 -5.99 13.46 27.73
CA ASP A 155 -5.93 14.68 26.90
C ASP A 155 -5.31 14.41 25.53
N GLY A 156 -4.35 13.49 25.45
CA GLY A 156 -3.79 13.04 24.17
C GLY A 156 -4.82 12.30 23.32
N LEU A 157 -5.63 11.44 23.94
CA LEU A 157 -6.73 10.76 23.26
C LEU A 157 -7.81 11.74 22.78
N LYS A 158 -8.15 12.78 23.55
CA LYS A 158 -9.12 13.81 23.12
C LYS A 158 -8.64 14.53 21.86
N LYS A 159 -7.37 14.94 21.82
CA LYS A 159 -6.75 15.54 20.63
C LYS A 159 -6.68 14.56 19.46
N ALA A 160 -6.35 13.29 19.72
CA ALA A 160 -6.31 12.26 18.70
C ALA A 160 -7.69 11.94 18.14
N LEU A 161 -8.75 11.99 18.96
CA LEU A 161 -10.13 11.75 18.55
C LEU A 161 -10.64 12.85 17.61
N GLN A 162 -10.32 14.11 17.91
CA GLN A 162 -10.62 15.23 16.99
C GLN A 162 -9.95 15.03 15.63
N LYS A 163 -8.67 14.64 15.63
CA LYS A 163 -7.93 14.32 14.40
C LYS A 163 -8.52 13.10 13.69
N ALA A 164 -8.96 12.09 14.43
CA ALA A 164 -9.53 10.86 13.89
C ALA A 164 -10.83 11.11 13.10
N ARG A 165 -11.62 12.12 13.49
CA ARG A 165 -12.85 12.54 12.79
C ARG A 165 -12.57 13.40 11.55
N SER A 166 -11.38 13.99 11.44
CA SER A 166 -11.03 14.86 10.33
C SER A 166 -10.48 14.07 9.12
N PRO A 167 -11.01 14.25 7.90
CA PRO A 167 -10.47 13.64 6.68
C PRO A 167 -9.02 14.05 6.38
N LYS A 168 -8.59 15.22 6.89
CA LYS A 168 -7.23 15.72 6.75
C LYS A 168 -6.19 14.81 7.44
N HIS A 169 -6.58 14.14 8.51
CA HIS A 169 -5.68 13.30 9.30
C HIS A 169 -6.01 11.81 9.22
N ASN A 170 -7.28 11.46 9.00
CA ASN A 170 -7.71 10.07 8.83
C ASN A 170 -7.88 9.75 7.34
N GLY A 171 -6.87 9.09 6.77
CA GLY A 171 -6.89 8.67 5.36
C GLY A 171 -8.06 7.75 5.03
N THR A 172 -8.51 6.90 5.96
CA THR A 172 -9.64 5.99 5.73
C THR A 172 -10.95 6.76 5.55
N ILE A 173 -11.19 7.82 6.34
CA ILE A 173 -12.37 8.69 6.14
C ILE A 173 -12.25 9.42 4.81
N ARG A 174 -11.07 9.92 4.46
CA ARG A 174 -10.83 10.61 3.19
C ARG A 174 -11.13 9.72 1.99
N ASP A 175 -10.65 8.49 2.01
CA ASP A 175 -10.86 7.52 0.92
C ASP A 175 -12.34 7.15 0.79
N LEU A 176 -13.04 7.00 1.91
CA LEU A 176 -14.50 6.77 1.92
C LEU A 176 -15.27 7.99 1.39
N LEU A 177 -14.89 9.21 1.79
CA LEU A 177 -15.48 10.44 1.25
C LEU A 177 -15.28 10.51 -0.26
N ARG A 178 -14.06 10.32 -0.75
CA ARG A 178 -13.77 10.32 -2.20
C ARG A 178 -14.63 9.31 -2.99
N THR A 179 -15.04 8.23 -2.34
CA THR A 179 -15.91 7.19 -2.95
C THR A 179 -17.39 7.57 -2.92
N ILE A 180 -17.86 8.22 -1.85
CA ILE A 180 -19.29 8.47 -1.59
C ILE A 180 -19.71 9.87 -2.07
N GLU A 181 -18.83 10.85 -1.95
CA GLU A 181 -19.06 12.26 -2.26
C GLU A 181 -19.58 12.47 -3.69
N PRO A 182 -19.02 11.88 -4.76
CA PRO A 182 -19.57 12.06 -6.11
C PRO A 182 -21.01 11.56 -6.26
N ARG A 183 -21.35 10.48 -5.54
CA ARG A 183 -22.70 9.91 -5.55
C ARG A 183 -23.69 10.79 -4.79
N MET A 184 -23.26 11.35 -3.66
CA MET A 184 -24.09 12.26 -2.88
C MET A 184 -24.27 13.59 -3.60
N LYS A 185 -23.21 14.17 -4.16
CA LYS A 185 -23.26 15.41 -4.92
C LYS A 185 -24.26 15.32 -6.08
N ARG A 186 -24.21 14.23 -6.86
CA ARG A 186 -25.20 13.98 -7.92
C ARG A 186 -26.64 13.99 -7.39
N ARG A 187 -26.91 13.34 -6.26
CA ARG A 187 -28.26 13.32 -5.65
C ARG A 187 -28.72 14.69 -5.19
N TYR A 188 -27.81 15.51 -4.67
CA TYR A 188 -28.12 16.89 -4.26
C TYR A 188 -28.41 17.77 -5.48
N GLU A 189 -27.63 17.63 -6.55
CA GLU A 189 -27.86 18.32 -7.83
C GLU A 189 -29.22 17.91 -8.45
N GLU A 190 -29.55 16.61 -8.46
CA GLU A 190 -30.86 16.09 -8.91
C GLU A 190 -32.03 16.63 -8.07
N ALA A 191 -31.80 16.89 -6.78
CA ALA A 191 -32.79 17.47 -5.87
C ALA A 191 -32.85 19.01 -5.93
N GLY A 192 -32.03 19.66 -6.77
CA GLY A 192 -31.94 21.12 -6.86
C GLY A 192 -31.34 21.79 -5.62
N ALA A 193 -30.65 21.03 -4.76
CA ALA A 193 -30.03 21.55 -3.54
C ALA A 193 -28.52 21.78 -3.78
N PRO A 194 -27.97 22.95 -3.38
CA PRO A 194 -26.56 23.24 -3.56
C PRO A 194 -25.69 22.36 -2.65
N TRP A 195 -24.59 21.84 -3.19
CA TRP A 195 -23.58 21.14 -2.41
C TRP A 195 -22.72 22.15 -1.66
N THR A 196 -22.76 22.13 -0.33
CA THR A 196 -22.04 23.06 0.55
C THR A 196 -20.96 22.34 1.39
N PRO A 197 -19.91 23.04 1.83
CA PRO A 197 -18.88 22.47 2.73
C PRO A 197 -19.45 21.90 4.03
N GLU A 198 -20.56 22.47 4.53
CA GLU A 198 -21.26 21.96 5.73
C GLU A 198 -21.82 20.54 5.52
N ILE A 199 -22.26 20.23 4.31
CA ILE A 199 -22.74 18.89 3.94
C ILE A 199 -21.57 17.90 3.92
N GLU A 200 -20.41 18.31 3.41
CA GLU A 200 -19.17 17.51 3.45
C GLU A 200 -18.74 17.20 4.88
N GLU A 201 -18.74 18.20 5.77
CA GLU A 201 -18.40 18.00 7.18
C GLU A 201 -19.38 17.07 7.90
N ARG A 202 -20.69 17.23 7.66
CA ARG A 202 -21.71 16.31 8.21
C ARG A 202 -21.51 14.89 7.69
N LEU A 203 -21.20 14.72 6.40
CA LEU A 203 -20.92 13.41 5.82
C LEU A 203 -19.66 12.77 6.44
N ALA A 204 -18.59 13.54 6.64
CA ALA A 204 -17.38 13.09 7.31
C ALA A 204 -17.67 12.61 8.74
N ALA A 205 -18.47 13.38 9.49
CA ALA A 205 -18.89 13.03 10.85
C ALA A 205 -19.72 11.72 10.89
N LEU A 206 -20.66 11.55 9.95
CA LEU A 206 -21.44 10.32 9.82
C LEU A 206 -20.58 9.11 9.50
N LEU A 207 -19.59 9.26 8.62
CA LEU A 207 -18.63 8.20 8.31
C LEU A 207 -17.75 7.85 9.51
N ALA A 208 -17.28 8.85 10.26
CA ALA A 208 -16.53 8.62 11.49
C ALA A 208 -17.37 7.84 12.52
N ALA A 209 -18.64 8.19 12.70
CA ALA A 209 -19.58 7.49 13.57
C ALA A 209 -19.80 6.04 13.11
N ARG A 210 -20.00 5.83 11.80
CA ARG A 210 -20.17 4.50 11.22
C ARG A 210 -18.94 3.62 11.41
N ILE A 211 -17.73 4.16 11.20
CA ILE A 211 -16.47 3.43 11.45
C ILE A 211 -16.37 3.01 12.92
N GLY A 212 -16.76 3.89 13.85
CA GLY A 212 -16.76 3.56 15.28
C GLY A 212 -17.71 2.40 15.63
N ALA A 213 -18.78 2.21 14.86
CA ALA A 213 -19.79 1.17 15.10
C ALA A 213 -19.45 -0.21 14.48
N LEU A 214 -18.42 -0.31 13.63
CA LEU A 214 -17.95 -1.57 13.00
C LEU A 214 -16.96 -2.30 13.90
#